data_AF-A0A7W4EYJ4-F1
#
_entry.id   AF-A0A7W4EYJ4-F1
#
_cell.length_a   1.000
_cell.length_b   1.000
_cell.length_c   1.000
_cell.angle_alpha   90.00
_cell.angle_beta   90.00
_cell.angle_gamma   90.00
#
_symmetry.space_group_name_H-M   'P 1'
#
loop_
_entity.id
_entity.type
_entity.pdbx_description
1 polymer ?
#
loop_
_entity_poly.entity_id
_entity_poly.type
_entity_poly.pdbx_seq_one_letter_code
_entity_poly.pdbx_strand_id
1 'polypeptide(L)'
;MCKNYSQFCSCDEVSFDITKLVFVPYHSGSGNTSKGQKSKFCVSDNEQLILFATMARNKWYMYHEESKKILSFGIYVNNNKINKVGTVDKQGDKGDVCIIEYSSDMNNGIWHGYPSSGKGETIPNSILEEWKKKGYINNKQFARLNEAKGLYL
;
A
#
# COMPACT_ATOMS: atom_id res chain seq x y z
N MET A 1 10.80 13.65 -27.79
CA MET A 1 11.80 13.10 -26.86
C MET A 1 12.13 14.17 -25.84
N CYS A 2 11.78 13.97 -24.58
CA CYS A 2 12.27 14.82 -23.49
C CYS A 2 13.25 13.99 -22.66
N LYS A 3 14.52 14.37 -22.71
CA LYS A 3 15.60 13.89 -21.86
C LYS A 3 15.81 14.97 -20.81
N ASN A 4 15.46 14.70 -19.56
CA ASN A 4 16.03 15.24 -18.31
C ASN A 4 14.99 15.12 -17.18
N TYR A 5 15.19 14.11 -16.33
CA TYR A 5 14.43 13.80 -15.10
C TYR A 5 15.09 14.45 -13.87
N SER A 6 15.63 15.66 -14.02
CA SER A 6 16.27 16.38 -12.93
C SER A 6 15.37 17.53 -12.49
N GLN A 7 14.53 17.26 -11.50
CA GLN A 7 14.09 18.16 -10.43
C GLN A 7 12.71 17.69 -9.97
N PHE A 8 12.72 17.06 -8.80
CA PHE A 8 11.59 16.80 -7.92
C PHE A 8 10.33 17.57 -8.31
N CYS A 9 9.39 16.88 -8.94
CA CYS A 9 8.01 17.33 -8.92
C CYS A 9 7.64 17.56 -7.45
N SER A 10 7.16 18.75 -7.12
CA SER A 10 6.40 18.92 -5.89
C SER A 10 5.34 17.82 -5.85
N CYS A 11 4.94 17.36 -4.67
CA CYS A 11 3.89 16.33 -4.53
C CYS A 11 2.56 16.70 -5.25
N ASP A 12 2.46 17.91 -5.81
CA ASP A 12 1.36 18.42 -6.59
C ASP A 12 1.38 18.01 -8.08
N GLU A 13 2.51 17.54 -8.62
CA GLU A 13 2.68 17.24 -10.06
C GLU A 13 2.94 15.76 -10.41
N VAL A 14 2.61 14.82 -9.52
CA VAL A 14 2.59 13.40 -9.90
C VAL A 14 1.35 13.15 -10.76
N SER A 15 1.43 13.46 -12.06
CA SER A 15 0.40 13.05 -13.02
C SER A 15 0.53 11.55 -13.25
N PHE A 16 -0.38 10.79 -12.65
CA PHE A 16 -0.38 9.35 -12.69
C PHE A 16 -1.00 8.86 -14.01
N ASP A 17 -0.15 8.46 -14.94
CA ASP A 17 -0.58 7.87 -16.21
C ASP A 17 -0.81 6.37 -16.05
N ILE A 18 -2.06 5.98 -15.80
CA ILE A 18 -2.46 4.59 -15.56
C ILE A 18 -2.11 3.66 -16.73
N THR A 19 -1.96 4.22 -17.94
CA THR A 19 -1.76 3.44 -19.17
C THR A 19 -0.34 2.92 -19.34
N LYS A 20 0.61 3.48 -18.56
CA LYS A 20 2.01 3.03 -18.51
C LYS A 20 2.27 2.02 -17.39
N LEU A 21 1.23 1.65 -16.64
CA LEU A 21 1.37 0.81 -15.46
C LEU A 21 1.12 -0.65 -15.82
N VAL A 22 2.13 -1.48 -15.60
CA VAL A 22 1.95 -2.93 -15.53
C VAL A 22 1.75 -3.28 -14.06
N PHE A 23 0.51 -3.56 -13.69
CA PHE A 23 0.24 -4.18 -12.40
C PHE A 23 0.74 -5.61 -12.49
N VAL A 24 1.77 -5.95 -11.71
CA VAL A 24 2.21 -7.33 -11.57
C VAL A 24 1.43 -7.89 -10.39
N PRO A 25 0.34 -8.65 -10.59
CA PRO A 25 -0.37 -9.28 -9.49
C PRO A 25 0.60 -10.22 -8.79
N TYR A 26 0.88 -9.94 -7.52
CA TYR A 26 1.75 -10.79 -6.74
C TYR A 26 0.91 -11.93 -6.14
N HIS A 27 1.04 -13.14 -6.70
CA HIS A 27 0.57 -14.42 -6.14
C HIS A 27 -0.88 -14.45 -5.61
N SER A 28 -1.85 -14.32 -6.52
CA SER A 28 -3.25 -14.69 -6.29
C SER A 28 -3.40 -16.22 -6.23
N GLY A 29 -3.79 -16.79 -5.07
CA GLY A 29 -4.23 -18.19 -4.99
C GLY A 29 -3.96 -18.89 -3.65
N SER A 30 -4.84 -19.83 -3.31
CA SER A 30 -4.68 -20.78 -2.18
C SER A 30 -3.71 -21.94 -2.48
N GLY A 31 -3.03 -21.95 -3.63
CA GLY A 31 -2.23 -23.08 -4.10
C GLY A 31 -0.78 -22.72 -4.42
N ASN A 32 0.14 -23.44 -3.77
CA ASN A 32 1.56 -23.64 -4.12
C ASN A 32 2.37 -22.44 -4.65
N THR A 33 3.00 -21.72 -3.73
CA THR A 33 4.30 -21.09 -3.99
C THR A 33 5.27 -21.49 -2.89
N SER A 34 6.47 -21.91 -3.31
CA SER A 34 7.63 -22.38 -2.53
C SER A 34 7.57 -22.17 -1.00
N LYS A 35 7.85 -23.25 -0.23
CA LYS A 35 8.14 -23.21 1.22
C LYS A 35 9.05 -22.00 1.55
N GLY A 36 8.49 -20.87 1.99
CA GLY A 36 9.27 -19.66 2.28
C GLY A 36 8.63 -18.31 1.94
N GLN A 37 7.49 -18.24 1.25
CA GLN A 37 6.83 -16.96 0.97
C GLN A 37 6.01 -16.44 2.17
N LYS A 38 6.35 -15.22 2.61
CA LYS A 38 5.96 -14.61 3.90
C LYS A 38 4.68 -13.75 3.86
N SER A 39 4.14 -13.39 2.69
CA SER A 39 2.90 -12.60 2.59
C SER A 39 2.02 -13.10 1.44
N LYS A 40 0.69 -13.12 1.63
CA LYS A 40 -0.28 -13.63 0.64
C LYS A 40 -1.51 -12.75 0.52
N PHE A 41 -1.91 -12.37 -0.69
CA PHE A 41 -3.18 -11.69 -0.93
C PHE A 41 -4.36 -12.64 -0.82
N CYS A 42 -5.50 -12.13 -0.32
CA CYS A 42 -6.77 -12.84 -0.33
C CYS A 42 -7.87 -12.11 -1.11
N VAL A 43 -7.52 -10.99 -1.76
CA VAL A 43 -8.41 -10.20 -2.61
C VAL A 43 -8.08 -10.43 -4.09
N SER A 44 -9.09 -10.27 -4.94
CA SER A 44 -8.96 -10.38 -6.40
C SER A 44 -8.08 -9.27 -7.01
N ASP A 45 -7.61 -9.49 -8.23
CA ASP A 45 -6.83 -8.47 -8.97
C ASP A 45 -7.63 -7.19 -9.19
N ASN A 46 -8.95 -7.31 -9.41
CA ASN A 46 -9.85 -6.16 -9.51
C ASN A 46 -9.89 -5.34 -8.21
N GLU A 47 -9.96 -6.00 -7.06
CA GLU A 47 -9.92 -5.32 -5.76
C GLU A 47 -8.56 -4.66 -5.52
N GLN A 48 -7.45 -5.31 -5.90
CA GLN A 48 -6.12 -4.70 -5.83
C GLN A 48 -6.03 -3.45 -6.71
N LEU A 49 -6.55 -3.49 -7.94
CA LEU A 49 -6.58 -2.35 -8.84
C LEU A 49 -7.42 -1.19 -8.29
N ILE A 50 -8.58 -1.49 -7.70
CA ILE A 50 -9.45 -0.49 -7.05
C ILE A 50 -8.71 0.15 -5.87
N LEU A 51 -8.01 -0.64 -5.05
CA LEU A 51 -7.23 -0.14 -3.92
C LEU A 51 -6.10 0.78 -4.40
N PHE A 52 -5.42 0.39 -5.47
CA PHE A 52 -4.35 1.17 -6.07
C PHE A 52 -4.87 2.49 -6.65
N ALA A 53 -5.96 2.44 -7.42
CA ALA A 53 -6.60 3.63 -7.97
C ALA A 53 -7.10 4.57 -6.86
N THR A 54 -7.63 4.02 -5.76
CA THR A 54 -8.07 4.79 -4.60
C THR A 54 -6.88 5.47 -3.91
N MET A 55 -5.79 4.72 -3.67
CA MET A 55 -4.53 5.26 -3.14
C MET A 55 -4.04 6.42 -4.01
N ALA A 56 -3.93 6.21 -5.33
CA ALA A 56 -3.42 7.22 -6.26
C ALA A 56 -4.30 8.47 -6.31
N ARG A 57 -5.63 8.29 -6.38
CA ARG A 57 -6.61 9.38 -6.40
C ARG A 57 -6.54 10.26 -5.16
N ASN A 58 -6.33 9.65 -3.99
CA ASN A 58 -6.27 10.39 -2.73
C ASN A 58 -4.84 10.82 -2.36
N LYS A 59 -3.86 10.58 -3.24
CA LYS A 59 -2.44 10.89 -3.01
C LYS A 59 -1.88 10.25 -1.72
N TRP A 60 -2.25 9.01 -1.44
CA TRP A 60 -1.76 8.27 -0.27
C TRP A 60 -0.37 7.67 -0.52
N TYR A 61 0.59 8.54 -0.79
CA TYR A 61 1.96 8.18 -1.08
C TYR A 61 2.94 9.22 -0.56
N MET A 62 4.19 8.80 -0.36
CA MET A 62 5.29 9.66 0.04
C MET A 62 6.56 9.25 -0.69
N TYR A 63 7.44 10.22 -0.93
CA TYR A 63 8.81 9.92 -1.34
C TYR A 63 9.63 9.55 -0.11
N HIS A 64 10.24 8.36 -0.13
CA HIS A 64 11.13 7.87 0.92
C HIS A 64 12.57 8.15 0.51
N GLU A 65 13.17 9.18 1.11
CA GLU A 65 14.49 9.70 0.69
C GLU A 65 15.60 8.66 0.78
N GLU A 66 15.62 7.84 1.84
CA GLU A 66 16.69 6.85 2.06
C GLU A 66 16.70 5.75 1.00
N SER A 67 15.51 5.26 0.62
CA SER A 67 15.38 4.18 -0.36
C SER A 67 15.24 4.71 -1.79
N LYS A 68 15.05 6.02 -1.97
CA LYS A 68 14.73 6.69 -3.24
C LYS A 68 13.51 6.06 -3.94
N LYS A 69 12.51 5.65 -3.16
CA LYS A 69 11.28 5.02 -3.65
C LYS A 69 10.06 5.83 -3.26
N ILE A 70 8.97 5.65 -3.99
CA ILE A 70 7.65 6.08 -3.51
C ILE A 70 7.07 4.93 -2.70
N LEU A 71 6.75 5.21 -1.44
CA LEU A 71 5.98 4.33 -0.57
C LEU A 71 4.53 4.77 -0.63
N SER A 72 3.63 3.82 -0.89
CA SER A 72 2.22 4.11 -1.08
C SER A 72 1.36 3.13 -0.30
N PHE A 73 0.27 3.63 0.28
CA PHE A 73 -0.55 2.85 1.19
C PHE A 73 -2.01 2.88 0.76
N GLY A 74 -2.64 1.72 0.65
CA GLY A 74 -4.08 1.56 0.51
C GLY A 74 -4.66 0.86 1.72
N ILE A 75 -5.92 1.16 2.04
CA ILE A 75 -6.70 0.45 3.07
C ILE A 75 -7.94 -0.17 2.43
N TYR A 76 -8.18 -1.46 2.71
CA TYR A 76 -9.33 -2.13 2.15
C TYR A 76 -10.57 -1.92 3.00
N VAL A 77 -11.48 -1.09 2.48
CA VAL A 77 -12.78 -0.81 3.08
C VAL A 77 -13.88 -1.27 2.13
N ASN A 78 -14.74 -2.16 2.61
CA ASN A 78 -15.90 -2.67 1.90
C ASN A 78 -17.11 -2.63 2.84
N ASN A 79 -18.25 -2.13 2.36
CA ASN A 79 -19.45 -1.90 3.16
C ASN A 79 -19.18 -1.10 4.46
N ASN A 80 -18.41 -0.02 4.36
CA ASN A 80 -18.00 0.84 5.49
C ASN A 80 -17.29 0.10 6.64
N LYS A 81 -16.68 -1.06 6.35
CA LYS A 81 -15.89 -1.82 7.31
C LYS A 81 -14.51 -2.10 6.73
N ILE A 82 -13.50 -2.15 7.60
CA ILE A 82 -12.18 -2.64 7.22
C ILE A 82 -12.30 -4.12 6.89
N ASN A 83 -11.73 -4.52 5.76
CA ASN A 83 -11.74 -5.90 5.27
C ASN A 83 -10.32 -6.40 5.06
N LYS A 84 -10.18 -7.73 5.07
CA LYS A 84 -8.91 -8.41 4.93
C LYS A 84 -8.42 -8.26 3.49
N VAL A 85 -7.19 -7.79 3.32
CA VAL A 85 -6.50 -7.73 2.02
C VAL A 85 -5.56 -8.92 1.85
N GLY A 86 -5.06 -9.48 2.94
CA GLY A 86 -4.19 -10.65 2.90
C GLY A 86 -3.72 -11.08 4.28
N THR A 87 -2.68 -11.90 4.29
CA THR A 87 -1.97 -12.35 5.48
C THR A 87 -0.50 -12.01 5.38
N VAL A 88 0.10 -11.62 6.51
CA VAL A 88 1.55 -11.52 6.68
C VAL A 88 2.04 -12.60 7.65
N ASP A 89 3.24 -13.10 7.39
CA ASP A 89 4.00 -14.08 8.18
C ASP A 89 5.51 -13.79 8.02
N LYS A 90 5.92 -12.61 8.51
CA LYS A 90 7.31 -12.13 8.54
C LYS A 90 7.80 -12.19 9.99
N GLN A 91 9.10 -12.37 10.22
CA GLN A 91 9.67 -12.51 11.58
C GLN A 91 9.19 -11.38 12.51
N GLY A 92 8.36 -11.71 13.51
CA GLY A 92 7.77 -10.75 14.45
C GLY A 92 6.48 -10.06 14.00
N ASP A 93 5.92 -10.42 12.84
CA ASP A 93 4.70 -9.86 12.26
C ASP A 93 3.86 -10.97 11.59
N LYS A 94 2.77 -11.36 12.24
CA LYS A 94 1.87 -12.41 11.78
C LYS A 94 0.41 -12.04 11.99
N GLY A 95 -0.40 -12.18 10.96
CA GLY A 95 -1.85 -12.04 11.08
C GLY A 95 -2.55 -11.67 9.78
N ASP A 96 -3.88 -11.57 9.89
CA ASP A 96 -4.75 -11.05 8.86
C ASP A 96 -4.62 -9.53 8.82
N VAL A 97 -4.30 -9.00 7.65
CA VAL A 97 -4.03 -7.57 7.45
C VAL A 97 -5.02 -6.96 6.47
N CYS A 98 -5.15 -5.64 6.53
CA CYS A 98 -6.10 -4.86 5.72
C CYS A 98 -5.44 -3.71 4.94
N ILE A 99 -4.12 -3.53 5.09
CA ILE A 99 -3.36 -2.51 4.39
C ILE A 99 -2.62 -3.19 3.24
N ILE A 100 -2.65 -2.55 2.08
CA ILE A 100 -1.80 -2.89 0.94
C ILE A 100 -0.76 -1.80 0.80
N GLU A 101 0.49 -2.22 0.71
CA GLU A 101 1.61 -1.33 0.51
C GLU A 101 2.14 -1.55 -0.91
N TYR A 102 2.36 -0.45 -1.62
CA TYR A 102 2.91 -0.47 -2.96
C TYR A 102 4.27 0.19 -2.94
N SER A 103 5.27 -0.52 -3.46
CA SER A 103 6.58 0.04 -3.75
C SER A 103 6.72 0.22 -5.26
N SER A 104 7.11 1.43 -5.68
CA SER A 104 7.41 1.72 -7.07
C SER A 104 8.90 1.53 -7.35
N ASP A 105 9.25 0.81 -8.40
CA ASP A 105 10.48 1.07 -9.13
C ASP A 105 10.18 2.11 -10.22
N MET A 106 10.30 3.39 -9.84
CA MET A 106 10.03 4.53 -10.72
C MET A 106 10.89 4.51 -11.99
N ASN A 107 12.06 3.87 -11.96
CA ASN A 107 12.95 3.80 -13.12
C ASN A 107 12.38 2.89 -14.22
N ASN A 108 11.58 1.91 -13.82
CA ASN A 108 11.03 0.88 -14.71
C ASN A 108 9.50 0.97 -14.86
N GLY A 109 8.84 1.88 -14.13
CA GLY A 109 7.39 2.04 -14.16
C GLY A 109 6.62 0.87 -13.54
N ILE A 110 7.27 0.07 -12.71
CA ILE A 110 6.68 -1.14 -12.11
C ILE A 110 6.27 -0.85 -10.67
N TRP A 111 5.05 -1.26 -10.33
CA TRP A 111 4.53 -1.21 -8.97
C TRP A 111 4.36 -2.62 -8.43
N HIS A 112 4.88 -2.83 -7.22
CA HIS A 112 4.76 -4.08 -6.49
C HIS A 112 3.89 -3.87 -5.26
N GLY A 113 2.69 -4.45 -5.28
CA GLY A 113 1.80 -4.49 -4.12
C GLY A 113 2.12 -5.68 -3.22
N TYR A 114 2.04 -5.50 -1.90
CA TYR A 114 2.02 -6.59 -0.92
C TYR A 114 1.04 -6.29 0.22
N PRO A 115 0.39 -7.33 0.80
CA PRO A 115 -0.30 -7.16 2.07
C PRO A 115 0.72 -6.71 3.12
N SER A 116 0.37 -5.67 3.85
CA SER A 116 1.19 -5.06 4.89
C SER A 116 0.35 -4.90 6.15
N SER A 117 0.99 -5.06 7.31
CA SER A 117 0.38 -4.68 8.58
C SER A 117 0.51 -3.17 8.85
N GLY A 118 1.37 -2.45 8.11
CA GLY A 118 1.80 -1.10 8.49
C GLY A 118 2.70 -1.07 9.74
N LYS A 119 3.29 -2.22 10.11
CA LYS A 119 4.27 -2.32 11.19
C LYS A 119 5.68 -2.06 10.65
N GLY A 120 6.49 -1.32 11.41
CA GLY A 120 7.89 -1.06 11.10
C GLY A 120 8.13 0.04 10.07
N GLU A 121 7.18 0.29 9.16
CA GLU A 121 7.17 1.46 8.28
C GLU A 121 6.10 2.45 8.76
N THR A 122 6.51 3.70 8.99
CA THR A 122 5.61 4.73 9.51
C THR A 122 4.74 5.25 8.37
N ILE A 123 3.45 4.97 8.41
CA ILE A 123 2.48 5.58 7.50
C ILE A 123 2.38 7.07 7.86
N PRO A 124 2.52 8.00 6.90
CA PRO A 124 2.39 9.43 7.14
C PRO A 124 1.13 9.78 7.92
N ASN A 125 1.26 10.64 8.93
CA ASN A 125 0.13 11.09 9.74
C ASN A 125 -0.97 11.77 8.91
N SER A 126 -0.61 12.45 7.82
CA SER A 126 -1.59 13.02 6.88
C SER A 126 -2.52 11.95 6.29
N ILE A 127 -1.99 10.78 5.92
CA ILE A 127 -2.78 9.66 5.40
C ILE A 127 -3.64 9.05 6.50
N LEU A 128 -3.08 8.85 7.70
CA LEU A 128 -3.80 8.29 8.85
C LEU A 128 -4.97 9.19 9.29
N GLU A 129 -4.76 10.51 9.34
CA GLU A 129 -5.81 11.48 9.67
C GLU A 129 -6.91 11.50 8.60
N GLU A 130 -6.56 11.33 7.32
CA GLU A 130 -7.56 11.22 6.26
C GLU A 130 -8.38 9.93 6.41
N TRP A 131 -7.75 8.78 6.63
CA TRP A 131 -8.46 7.52 6.87
C TRP A 131 -9.41 7.60 8.06
N LYS A 132 -8.98 8.26 9.15
CA LYS A 132 -9.81 8.51 10.32
C LYS A 132 -10.97 9.45 9.99
N LYS A 133 -10.73 10.55 9.28
CA LYS A 133 -11.76 11.50 8.85
C LYS A 133 -12.82 10.84 7.96
N LYS A 134 -12.43 9.88 7.12
CA LYS A 134 -13.35 9.09 6.29
C LYS A 134 -14.04 7.95 7.04
N GLY A 135 -13.74 7.76 8.31
CA GLY A 135 -14.31 6.69 9.15
C GLY A 135 -13.78 5.31 8.82
N TYR A 136 -12.67 5.19 8.08
CA TYR A 136 -12.06 3.91 7.73
C TYR A 136 -11.39 3.28 8.94
N ILE A 137 -10.79 4.09 9.81
CA ILE A 137 -10.17 3.67 11.06
C ILE A 137 -10.72 4.50 12.23
N ASN A 138 -10.76 3.90 13.42
CA ASN A 138 -11.13 4.58 14.66
C ASN A 138 -9.90 5.13 15.41
N ASN A 139 -10.12 5.87 16.50
CA ASN A 139 -9.05 6.46 17.32
C ASN A 139 -8.03 5.44 17.84
N LYS A 140 -8.48 4.24 18.22
CA LYS A 140 -7.59 3.18 18.72
C LYS A 140 -6.69 2.62 17.61
N GLN A 141 -7.26 2.43 16.41
CA GLN A 141 -6.52 1.97 15.23
C GLN A 141 -5.54 3.04 14.74
N PHE A 142 -5.95 4.31 14.73
CA PHE A 142 -5.08 5.44 14.43
C PHE A 142 -3.85 5.46 15.35
N ALA A 143 -4.06 5.41 16.68
CA ALA A 143 -2.97 5.44 17.65
C ALA A 143 -1.99 4.27 17.45
N ARG A 144 -2.51 3.06 17.21
CA ARG A 144 -1.68 1.88 16.91
C ARG A 144 -0.84 2.05 15.66
N LEU A 145 -1.44 2.55 14.57
CA LEU A 145 -0.73 2.76 13.31
C LEU A 145 0.32 3.86 13.42
N ASN A 146 0.01 4.95 14.12
CA ASN A 146 0.96 6.04 14.38
C ASN A 146 2.15 5.57 15.26
N GLU A 147 1.94 4.57 16.12
CA GLU A 147 3.01 3.92 16.89
C GLU A 147 3.70 2.77 16.13
N ALA A 148 3.44 2.62 14.82
CA ALA A 148 3.93 1.54 13.97
C ALA A 148 3.67 0.13 14.55
N LYS A 149 2.58 -0.07 15.29
CA LYS A 149 2.17 -1.36 15.90
C LYS A 149 1.33 -2.24 14.97
N GLY A 150 1.11 -1.77 13.74
CA GLY A 150 0.34 -2.44 12.72
C GLY A 150 -1.16 -2.55 12.99
N LEU A 151 -1.89 -2.82 11.91
CA LEU A 151 -3.33 -3.02 11.88
C LEU A 151 -3.66 -4.44 11.40
N TYR A 152 -4.27 -5.19 12.31
CA TYR A 152 -4.72 -6.56 12.09
C TYR A 152 -6.24 -6.62 12.31
N LEU A 153 -6.88 -7.59 11.65
CA LEU A 153 -8.29 -7.92 11.87
C LEU A 153 -8.48 -8.95 12.98
#